data_AF-A0A7G7W5L4-F1
#
_entry.id   AF-A0A7G7W5L4-F1
#
_cell.length_a   1.000
_cell.length_b   1.000
_cell.length_c   1.000
_cell.angle_alpha   90.00
_cell.angle_beta   90.00
_cell.angle_gamma   90.00
#
_symmetry.space_group_name_H-M   'P 1'
#
loop_
_entity.id
_entity.type
_entity.pdbx_description
1 polymer ?
#
loop_
_entity_poly.entity_id
_entity_poly.type
_entity_poly.pdbx_seq_one_letter_code
_entity_poly.pdbx_strand_id
1 'polypeptide(L)'
;MKTFSEVLLAALISDAVVALLLGLLLKSRTERIAHEIRTQYEQLATTFRSRFSWKEKALAELLAPLHMQLNRTERAFRRYAAGNLYLEARILKEGNEAIRNLLIEKGYLIPLDLLPDADRLIEHYDIWLEEFARVRDAAQPDLGTPFVFVGPQGYPFPRSSADKFQQTYQQLWREVYGTIS
;
A
#
# COMPACT_ATOMS: atom_id res chain seq x y z
N MET A 1 77.47 -8.39 31.09
CA MET A 1 76.43 -9.25 30.48
C MET A 1 75.11 -9.24 31.25
N LYS A 2 75.09 -9.38 32.60
CA LYS A 2 73.83 -9.34 33.40
C LYS A 2 72.97 -8.08 33.21
N THR A 3 73.59 -6.91 33.17
CA THR A 3 72.88 -5.63 33.02
C THR A 3 72.22 -5.44 31.65
N PHE A 4 72.81 -5.99 30.58
CA PHE A 4 72.24 -5.90 29.23
C PHE A 4 71.02 -6.83 29.09
N SER A 5 71.09 -8.05 29.62
CA SER A 5 69.95 -8.99 29.60
C SER A 5 68.75 -8.50 30.41
N GLU A 6 68.98 -7.84 31.55
CA GLU A 6 67.92 -7.30 32.40
C GLU A 6 67.19 -6.12 31.75
N VAL A 7 67.94 -5.20 31.12
CA VAL A 7 67.36 -4.07 30.36
C VAL A 7 66.56 -4.56 29.15
N LEU A 8 67.06 -5.57 28.46
CA LEU A 8 66.40 -6.13 27.27
C LEU A 8 65.11 -6.90 27.66
N LEU A 9 65.11 -7.61 28.79
CA LEU A 9 63.91 -8.27 29.33
C LEU A 9 62.84 -7.26 29.77
N ALA A 10 63.24 -6.18 30.46
CA ALA A 10 62.34 -5.13 30.90
C ALA A 10 61.69 -4.40 29.72
N ALA A 11 62.47 -4.10 28.67
CA ALA A 11 61.96 -3.49 27.43
C ALA A 11 60.93 -4.41 26.75
N LEU A 12 61.24 -5.70 26.58
CA LEU A 12 60.33 -6.68 25.98
C LEU A 12 59.02 -6.85 26.76
N ILE A 13 59.08 -6.86 28.10
CA ILE A 13 57.88 -6.94 28.95
C ILE A 13 57.04 -5.67 28.79
N SER A 14 57.67 -4.50 28.75
CA SER A 14 56.95 -3.23 28.56
C SER A 14 56.25 -3.15 27.20
N ASP A 15 56.92 -3.59 26.13
CA ASP A 15 56.35 -3.61 24.78
C ASP A 15 55.20 -4.62 24.66
N ALA A 16 55.34 -5.79 25.29
CA ALA A 16 54.29 -6.81 25.31
C ALA A 16 53.03 -6.31 26.04
N VAL A 17 53.19 -5.59 27.16
CA VAL A 17 52.06 -4.99 27.89
C VAL A 17 51.39 -3.91 27.07
N VAL A 18 52.16 -3.03 26.41
CA VAL A 18 51.60 -1.98 25.54
C VAL A 18 50.85 -2.58 24.34
N ALA A 19 51.41 -3.60 23.70
CA ALA A 19 50.76 -4.30 22.59
C ALA A 19 49.45 -4.98 23.02
N LEU A 20 49.41 -5.58 24.21
CA LEU A 20 48.20 -6.20 24.75
C LEU A 20 47.12 -5.16 25.09
N LEU A 21 47.50 -4.04 25.70
CA LEU A 21 46.57 -2.94 25.98
C LEU A 21 46.00 -2.34 24.69
N LEU A 22 46.84 -2.08 23.69
CA LEU A 22 46.40 -1.61 22.37
C LEU A 22 45.48 -2.63 21.69
N GLY A 23 45.81 -3.91 21.75
CA GLY A 23 44.99 -4.99 21.21
C GLY A 23 43.60 -5.05 21.85
N LEU A 24 43.51 -4.92 23.18
CA LEU A 24 42.24 -4.86 23.91
C LEU A 24 41.43 -3.60 23.56
N LEU A 25 42.10 -2.45 23.43
CA LEU A 25 41.46 -1.18 23.08
C LEU A 25 40.91 -1.22 21.65
N LEU A 26 41.69 -1.75 20.69
CA LEU A 26 41.25 -1.95 19.32
C LEU A 26 40.12 -2.97 19.24
N LYS A 27 40.22 -4.11 19.94
CA LYS A 27 39.16 -5.13 19.99
C LYS A 27 37.85 -4.53 20.50
N SER A 28 37.88 -3.84 21.64
CA SER A 28 36.69 -3.22 22.22
C SER A 28 36.08 -2.13 21.32
N ARG A 29 36.90 -1.34 20.62
CA ARG A 29 36.40 -0.39 19.61
C ARG A 29 35.76 -1.10 18.41
N THR A 30 36.41 -2.13 17.88
CA THR A 30 35.88 -2.93 16.77
C THR A 30 34.56 -3.60 17.14
N GLU A 31 34.44 -4.15 18.35
CA GLU A 31 33.20 -4.75 18.86
C GLU A 31 32.07 -3.72 18.97
N ARG A 32 32.37 -2.50 19.47
CA ARG A 32 31.38 -1.41 19.53
C ARG A 32 30.92 -0.98 18.13
N ILE A 33 31.86 -0.75 17.21
CA ILE A 33 31.55 -0.38 15.82
C ILE A 33 30.72 -1.48 15.14
N ALA A 34 31.11 -2.75 15.30
CA ALA A 34 30.38 -3.87 14.73
C ALA A 34 28.96 -3.98 15.29
N HIS A 35 28.79 -3.74 16.60
CA HIS A 35 27.48 -3.72 17.23
C HIS A 35 26.61 -2.57 16.71
N GLU A 36 27.14 -1.34 16.65
CA GLU A 36 26.43 -0.17 16.11
C GLU A 36 25.99 -0.39 14.67
N ILE A 37 26.89 -0.87 13.81
CA ILE A 37 26.59 -1.21 12.42
C ILE A 37 25.45 -2.22 12.37
N ARG A 38 25.54 -3.30 13.15
CA ARG A 38 24.52 -4.34 13.19
C ARG A 38 23.16 -3.78 13.62
N THR A 39 23.12 -2.98 14.68
CA THR A 39 21.88 -2.36 15.15
C THR A 39 21.27 -1.44 14.09
N GLN A 40 22.07 -0.63 13.40
CA GLN A 40 21.59 0.22 12.31
C GLN A 40 21.02 -0.61 11.15
N TYR A 41 21.70 -1.69 10.76
CA TYR A 41 21.20 -2.61 9.75
C TYR A 41 19.88 -3.28 10.17
N GLU A 42 19.77 -3.73 11.41
CA GLU A 42 18.54 -4.37 11.93
C GLU A 42 17.37 -3.38 11.95
N GLN A 43 17.59 -2.12 12.34
CA GLN A 43 16.57 -1.06 12.31
C GLN A 43 16.13 -0.74 10.88
N LEU A 44 17.09 -0.59 9.95
CA LEU A 44 16.80 -0.33 8.54
C LEU A 44 16.04 -1.50 7.91
N ALA A 45 16.48 -2.73 8.16
CA ALA A 45 15.84 -3.94 7.66
C ALA A 45 14.41 -4.08 8.19
N THR A 46 14.19 -3.78 9.47
CA THR A 46 12.84 -3.79 10.08
C THR A 46 11.93 -2.77 9.41
N THR A 47 12.39 -1.53 9.28
CA THR A 47 11.62 -0.45 8.64
C THR A 47 11.30 -0.78 7.18
N PHE A 48 12.29 -1.28 6.44
CA PHE A 48 12.12 -1.70 5.05
C PHE A 48 11.08 -2.82 4.95
N ARG A 49 11.18 -3.86 5.80
CA ARG A 49 10.25 -4.98 5.82
C ARG A 49 8.83 -4.53 6.18
N SER A 50 8.65 -3.67 7.17
CA SER A 50 7.34 -3.14 7.53
C SER A 50 6.71 -2.32 6.40
N ARG A 51 7.49 -1.47 5.74
CA ARG A 51 7.02 -0.69 4.59
C ARG A 51 6.65 -1.60 3.43
N PHE A 52 7.52 -2.53 3.06
CA PHE A 52 7.26 -3.47 1.97
C PHE A 52 6.03 -4.34 2.24
N SER A 53 5.90 -4.85 3.47
CA SER A 53 4.74 -5.64 3.90
C SER A 53 3.43 -4.84 3.83
N TRP A 54 3.43 -3.57 4.21
CA TRP A 54 2.24 -2.72 4.04
C TRP A 54 1.91 -2.53 2.55
N LYS A 55 2.90 -2.29 1.69
CA LYS A 55 2.67 -2.10 0.25
C LYS A 55 2.10 -3.35 -0.41
N GLU A 56 2.65 -4.53 -0.10
CA GLU A 56 2.11 -5.81 -0.57
C GLU A 56 0.67 -6.01 -0.10
N LYS A 57 0.39 -5.73 1.18
CA LYS A 57 -0.96 -5.85 1.74
C LYS A 57 -1.94 -4.88 1.08
N ALA A 58 -1.55 -3.63 0.90
CA ALA A 58 -2.36 -2.61 0.22
C ALA A 58 -2.64 -3.00 -1.24
N LEU A 59 -1.65 -3.56 -1.95
CA LEU A 59 -1.85 -4.10 -3.30
C LEU A 59 -2.85 -5.25 -3.32
N ALA A 60 -2.62 -6.28 -2.50
CA ALA A 60 -3.37 -7.52 -2.56
C ALA A 60 -4.82 -7.37 -2.03
N GLU A 61 -5.01 -6.63 -0.93
CA GLU A 61 -6.29 -6.58 -0.23
C GLU A 61 -7.17 -5.40 -0.61
N LEU A 62 -6.61 -4.34 -1.22
CA LEU A 62 -7.35 -3.12 -1.55
C LEU A 62 -7.21 -2.77 -3.03
N LEU A 63 -6.01 -2.42 -3.48
CA LEU A 63 -5.83 -1.76 -4.78
C LEU A 63 -6.11 -2.69 -5.96
N ALA A 64 -5.69 -3.96 -5.91
CA ALA A 64 -5.97 -4.92 -6.99
C ALA A 64 -7.46 -5.27 -7.09
N PRO A 65 -8.18 -5.64 -6.00
CA PRO A 65 -9.63 -5.82 -6.03
C PRO A 65 -10.37 -4.58 -6.52
N LEU A 66 -9.98 -3.39 -6.03
CA LEU A 66 -10.57 -2.11 -6.41
C LEU A 66 -10.40 -1.85 -7.92
N HIS A 67 -9.17 -2.02 -8.44
CA HIS A 67 -8.87 -1.89 -9.86
C HIS A 67 -9.72 -2.84 -10.72
N MET A 68 -9.89 -4.09 -10.29
CA MET A 68 -10.73 -5.06 -10.99
C MET A 68 -12.20 -4.64 -11.03
N GLN A 69 -12.75 -4.17 -9.90
CA GLN A 69 -14.15 -3.74 -9.84
C GLN A 69 -14.39 -2.45 -10.63
N LEU A 70 -13.50 -1.46 -10.55
CA LEU A 70 -13.58 -0.23 -11.36
C LEU A 70 -13.62 -0.55 -12.86
N ASN A 71 -12.77 -1.48 -13.31
CA ASN A 71 -12.79 -1.91 -14.71
C ASN A 71 -14.05 -2.71 -15.06
N ARG A 72 -14.58 -3.52 -14.13
CA ARG A 72 -15.80 -4.30 -14.33
C ARG A 72 -17.02 -3.38 -14.48
N THR A 73 -17.17 -2.40 -13.58
CA THR A 73 -18.28 -1.42 -13.61
C THR A 73 -18.17 -0.50 -14.82
N GLU A 74 -16.98 -0.06 -15.22
CA GLU A 74 -16.81 0.72 -16.45
C GLU A 74 -17.30 -0.06 -17.69
N ARG A 75 -16.93 -1.34 -17.82
CA ARG A 75 -17.40 -2.18 -18.95
C ARG A 75 -18.91 -2.40 -18.91
N ALA A 76 -19.47 -2.63 -17.72
CA ALA A 76 -20.92 -2.81 -17.56
C ALA A 76 -21.68 -1.54 -17.91
N PHE A 77 -21.18 -0.37 -17.49
CA PHE A 77 -21.76 0.92 -17.84
C PHE A 77 -21.79 1.16 -19.35
N ARG A 78 -20.70 0.83 -20.07
CA ARG A 78 -20.65 0.92 -21.54
C ARG A 78 -21.69 0.03 -22.21
N ARG A 79 -21.89 -1.20 -21.71
CA ARG A 79 -22.91 -2.13 -22.26
C ARG A 79 -24.33 -1.72 -21.90
N TYR A 80 -24.52 -1.16 -20.70
CA TYR A 80 -25.79 -0.58 -20.29
C TYR A 80 -26.20 0.55 -21.23
N ALA A 81 -25.29 1.48 -21.52
CA ALA A 81 -25.50 2.59 -22.45
C ALA A 81 -25.84 2.12 -23.88
N ALA A 82 -25.44 0.90 -24.25
CA ALA A 82 -25.74 0.28 -25.54
C ALA A 82 -27.09 -0.51 -25.57
N GLY A 83 -27.89 -0.45 -24.50
CA GLY A 83 -29.25 -1.02 -24.46
C GLY A 83 -29.40 -2.39 -23.78
N ASN A 84 -28.36 -2.92 -23.12
CA ASN A 84 -28.47 -4.14 -22.30
C ASN A 84 -28.84 -3.78 -20.86
N LEU A 85 -30.12 -3.51 -20.60
CA LEU A 85 -30.53 -2.71 -19.45
C LEU A 85 -30.47 -3.45 -18.10
N TYR A 86 -31.09 -4.61 -17.95
CA TYR A 86 -31.29 -5.18 -16.61
C TYR A 86 -30.06 -5.92 -16.05
N LEU A 87 -29.44 -6.80 -16.85
CA LEU A 87 -28.28 -7.58 -16.39
C LEU A 87 -27.10 -6.65 -16.06
N GLU A 88 -26.86 -5.63 -16.88
CA GLU A 88 -25.78 -4.69 -16.65
C GLU A 88 -26.05 -3.76 -15.46
N ALA A 89 -27.31 -3.38 -15.22
CA ALA A 89 -27.68 -2.62 -14.03
C ALA A 89 -27.40 -3.40 -12.74
N ARG A 90 -27.65 -4.72 -12.73
CA ARG A 90 -27.26 -5.59 -11.61
C ARG A 90 -25.75 -5.70 -11.43
N ILE A 91 -24.99 -5.87 -12.51
CA ILE A 91 -23.52 -5.91 -12.45
C ILE A 91 -22.97 -4.59 -11.90
N LEU A 92 -23.58 -3.46 -12.27
CA LEU A 92 -23.22 -2.14 -11.76
C LEU A 92 -23.50 -2.01 -10.27
N LYS A 93 -24.67 -2.48 -9.80
CA LYS A 93 -24.97 -2.53 -8.36
C LYS A 93 -23.94 -3.34 -7.59
N GLU A 94 -23.72 -4.59 -7.98
CA GLU A 94 -22.77 -5.48 -7.31
C GLU A 94 -21.35 -4.91 -7.29
N GLY A 95 -20.92 -4.31 -8.41
CA GLY A 95 -19.61 -3.69 -8.51
C GLY A 95 -19.48 -2.44 -7.64
N ASN A 96 -20.49 -1.57 -7.63
CA ASN A 96 -20.51 -0.35 -6.82
C ASN A 96 -20.52 -0.68 -5.31
N GLU A 97 -21.34 -1.65 -4.88
CA GLU A 97 -21.33 -2.15 -3.50
C GLU A 97 -19.96 -2.71 -3.12
N ALA A 98 -19.37 -3.54 -3.97
CA ALA A 98 -18.05 -4.13 -3.71
C ALA A 98 -16.97 -3.04 -3.56
N ILE A 99 -16.99 -2.02 -4.41
CA ILE A 99 -16.02 -0.92 -4.33
C ILE A 99 -16.20 -0.13 -3.04
N ARG A 100 -17.43 0.30 -2.73
CA ARG A 100 -17.70 1.05 -1.50
C ARG A 100 -17.26 0.25 -0.26
N ASN A 101 -17.66 -1.01 -0.18
CA ASN A 101 -17.33 -1.86 0.96
C ASN A 101 -15.80 -2.05 1.07
N LEU A 102 -15.09 -2.25 -0.04
CA LEU A 102 -13.62 -2.30 -0.04
C LEU A 102 -13.00 -1.02 0.54
N LEU A 103 -13.46 0.16 0.10
CA LEU A 103 -12.93 1.45 0.58
C LEU A 103 -13.16 1.65 2.08
N ILE A 104 -14.32 1.23 2.59
CA ILE A 104 -14.65 1.33 4.02
C ILE A 104 -13.89 0.29 4.85
N GLU A 105 -14.00 -0.99 4.50
CA GLU A 105 -13.45 -2.11 5.28
C GLU A 105 -11.91 -2.13 5.27
N LYS A 106 -11.31 -1.69 4.16
CA LYS A 106 -9.86 -1.62 3.98
C LYS A 106 -9.33 -0.19 4.02
N GLY A 107 -10.07 0.74 4.62
CA GLY A 107 -9.68 2.15 4.74
C GLY A 107 -8.28 2.35 5.35
N TYR A 108 -7.88 1.47 6.27
CA TYR A 108 -6.55 1.47 6.90
C TYR A 108 -5.39 1.13 5.94
N LEU A 109 -5.68 0.65 4.74
CA LEU A 109 -4.71 0.40 3.66
C LEU A 109 -4.70 1.52 2.61
N ILE A 110 -5.60 2.51 2.70
CA ILE A 110 -5.65 3.63 1.76
C ILE A 110 -4.44 4.54 2.02
N PRO A 111 -3.62 4.84 0.99
CA PRO A 111 -2.59 5.88 1.07
C PRO A 111 -3.19 7.22 1.51
N LEU A 112 -2.51 7.94 2.41
CA LEU A 112 -3.03 9.18 3.00
C LEU A 112 -3.47 10.23 1.96
N ASP A 113 -2.75 10.30 0.85
CA ASP A 113 -3.02 11.19 -0.29
C ASP A 113 -4.29 10.83 -1.07
N LEU A 114 -4.77 9.59 -0.95
CA LEU A 114 -5.99 9.10 -1.59
C LEU A 114 -7.24 9.14 -0.69
N LEU A 115 -7.12 9.46 0.60
CA LEU A 115 -8.28 9.54 1.50
C LEU A 115 -9.39 10.49 0.98
N PRO A 116 -9.09 11.71 0.51
CA PRO A 116 -10.13 12.59 -0.04
C PRO A 116 -10.77 12.04 -1.33
N ASP A 117 -10.03 11.24 -2.10
CA ASP A 117 -10.54 10.60 -3.31
C ASP A 117 -11.42 9.37 -2.96
N ALA A 118 -11.11 8.68 -1.86
CA ALA A 118 -11.94 7.61 -1.30
C ALA A 118 -13.29 8.15 -0.83
N ASP A 119 -13.30 9.26 -0.08
CA ASP A 119 -14.52 9.88 0.43
C ASP A 119 -15.49 10.24 -0.72
N ARG A 120 -14.97 10.87 -1.79
CA ARG A 120 -15.76 11.20 -2.98
C ARG A 120 -16.36 9.98 -3.67
N LEU A 121 -15.59 8.88 -3.73
CA LEU A 121 -16.06 7.63 -4.31
C LEU A 121 -17.16 7.01 -3.43
N ILE A 122 -16.95 6.95 -2.12
CA ILE A 122 -17.93 6.42 -1.16
C ILE A 122 -19.24 7.22 -1.26
N GLU A 123 -19.18 8.55 -1.19
CA GLU A 123 -20.35 9.42 -1.31
C GLU A 123 -21.11 9.16 -2.62
N HIS A 124 -20.39 9.08 -3.75
CA HIS A 124 -21.00 8.75 -5.03
C HIS A 124 -21.70 7.39 -5.00
N TYR A 125 -21.06 6.36 -4.47
CA TYR A 125 -21.65 5.01 -4.46
C TYR A 125 -22.83 4.91 -3.50
N ASP A 126 -22.82 5.58 -2.36
CA ASP A 126 -23.95 5.59 -1.44
C ASP A 126 -25.20 6.19 -2.09
N ILE A 127 -25.06 7.37 -2.71
CA ILE A 127 -26.14 8.03 -3.43
C ILE A 127 -26.64 7.16 -4.60
N TRP A 128 -25.71 6.58 -5.36
CA TRP A 128 -26.06 5.71 -6.48
C TRP A 128 -26.84 4.49 -6.02
N LEU A 129 -26.42 3.86 -4.92
CA LEU A 129 -27.04 2.64 -4.38
C LEU A 129 -28.40 2.91 -3.76
N GLU A 130 -28.58 4.06 -3.10
CA GLU A 130 -29.87 4.51 -2.60
C GLU A 130 -30.86 4.69 -3.77
N GLU A 131 -30.45 5.38 -4.83
CA GLU A 131 -31.29 5.57 -6.02
C GLU A 131 -31.59 4.25 -6.75
N PHE A 132 -30.61 3.35 -6.82
CA PHE A 132 -30.82 2.02 -7.37
C PHE A 132 -31.88 1.27 -6.58
N ALA A 133 -31.75 1.22 -5.25
CA ALA A 133 -32.71 0.53 -4.39
C ALA A 133 -34.12 1.12 -4.54
N ARG A 134 -34.23 2.44 -4.61
CA ARG A 134 -35.50 3.17 -4.79
C ARG A 134 -36.22 2.77 -6.08
N VAL A 135 -35.50 2.59 -7.19
CA VAL A 135 -36.10 2.33 -8.52
C VAL A 135 -36.21 0.84 -8.84
N ARG A 136 -35.28 0.02 -8.34
CA ARG A 136 -35.08 -1.37 -8.80
C ARG A 136 -35.31 -2.43 -7.73
N ASP A 137 -35.16 -2.10 -6.45
CA ASP A 137 -35.42 -3.03 -5.35
C ASP A 137 -36.80 -2.78 -4.68
N ALA A 138 -37.60 -1.88 -5.25
CA ALA A 138 -38.98 -1.63 -4.82
C ALA A 138 -39.88 -2.87 -5.04
N ALA A 139 -40.97 -2.96 -4.26
CA ALA A 139 -41.93 -4.08 -4.33
C ALA A 139 -42.53 -4.32 -5.72
N GLN A 140 -42.52 -3.31 -6.59
CA GLN A 140 -42.82 -3.41 -8.02
C GLN A 140 -41.68 -2.74 -8.81
N PRO A 141 -40.64 -3.49 -9.23
CA PRO A 141 -39.50 -2.92 -9.91
C PRO A 141 -39.88 -2.48 -11.32
N ASP A 142 -39.58 -1.22 -11.66
CA ASP A 142 -39.87 -0.68 -12.99
C ASP A 142 -38.79 -1.10 -14.00
N LEU A 143 -38.91 -2.30 -14.55
CA LEU A 143 -37.96 -2.87 -15.52
C LEU A 143 -37.98 -2.20 -16.89
N GLY A 144 -39.00 -1.38 -17.19
CA GLY A 144 -39.19 -0.74 -18.50
C GLY A 144 -38.53 0.62 -18.62
N THR A 145 -38.42 1.36 -17.52
CA THR A 145 -37.77 2.67 -17.51
C THR A 145 -36.26 2.53 -17.60
N PRO A 146 -35.55 3.27 -18.46
CA PRO A 146 -34.09 3.38 -18.38
C PRO A 146 -33.68 3.93 -17.01
N PHE A 147 -32.84 3.21 -16.29
CA PHE A 147 -32.20 3.74 -15.08
C PHE A 147 -31.29 4.88 -15.51
N VAL A 148 -31.69 6.11 -15.18
CA VAL A 148 -30.82 7.26 -15.42
C VAL A 148 -29.74 7.23 -14.36
N PHE A 149 -28.58 6.70 -14.74
CA PHE A 149 -27.34 6.81 -13.98
C PHE A 149 -27.03 8.29 -13.83
N VAL A 150 -27.50 8.87 -12.73
CA VAL A 150 -27.56 10.30 -12.41
C VAL A 150 -28.20 11.16 -13.49
N GLY A 151 -29.50 11.42 -13.31
CA GLY A 151 -30.18 12.52 -13.98
C GLY A 151 -29.62 13.89 -13.58
N PRO A 152 -30.24 15.00 -14.00
CA PRO A 152 -29.80 16.38 -13.75
C PRO A 152 -29.66 16.81 -12.26
N GLN A 153 -29.78 15.88 -11.30
CA GLN A 153 -29.77 16.06 -9.84
C GLN A 153 -28.46 15.60 -9.14
N GLY A 154 -27.38 15.28 -9.86
CA GLY A 154 -26.09 15.88 -9.43
C GLY A 154 -24.99 15.08 -8.71
N TYR A 155 -24.76 13.78 -8.95
CA TYR A 155 -23.49 13.15 -8.52
C TYR A 155 -22.74 12.42 -9.64
N PRO A 156 -22.08 13.16 -10.55
CA PRO A 156 -21.27 12.55 -11.60
C PRO A 156 -20.23 11.61 -10.98
N PHE A 157 -19.96 10.49 -11.65
CA PHE A 157 -18.91 9.56 -11.24
C PHE A 157 -17.59 10.33 -11.10
N PRO A 158 -16.91 10.30 -9.94
CA PRO A 158 -15.70 11.08 -9.70
C PRO A 158 -14.51 10.44 -10.41
N ARG A 159 -14.45 10.61 -11.74
CA ARG A 159 -13.49 9.95 -12.62
C ARG A 159 -12.06 10.21 -12.20
N SER A 160 -11.74 11.44 -11.82
CA SER A 160 -10.41 11.80 -11.32
C SER A 160 -10.00 11.02 -10.07
N SER A 161 -10.94 10.74 -9.16
CA SER A 161 -10.68 9.93 -7.96
C SER A 161 -10.37 8.48 -8.35
N ALA A 162 -11.20 7.89 -9.21
CA ALA A 162 -11.01 6.53 -9.69
C ALA A 162 -9.67 6.37 -10.44
N ASP A 163 -9.34 7.31 -11.33
CA ASP A 163 -8.11 7.27 -12.11
C ASP A 163 -6.87 7.34 -11.20
N LYS A 164 -6.90 8.14 -10.13
CA LYS A 164 -5.81 8.18 -9.13
C LYS A 164 -5.61 6.83 -8.45
N PHE A 165 -6.67 6.15 -8.02
CA PHE A 165 -6.56 4.81 -7.44
C PHE A 165 -5.94 3.81 -8.45
N GLN A 166 -6.34 3.89 -9.71
CA GLN A 166 -5.77 3.04 -10.77
C GLN A 166 -4.29 3.36 -11.03
N GLN A 167 -3.91 4.64 -11.04
CA GLN A 167 -2.52 5.07 -11.18
C GLN A 167 -1.67 4.59 -10.00
N THR A 168 -2.16 4.76 -8.78
CA THR A 168 -1.47 4.30 -7.56
C THR A 168 -1.31 2.79 -7.54
N TYR A 169 -2.32 2.03 -8.00
CA TYR A 169 -2.18 0.59 -8.19
C TYR A 169 -1.01 0.25 -9.14
N GLN A 170 -0.94 0.88 -10.30
CA GLN A 170 0.14 0.63 -11.29
C GLN A 170 1.51 1.07 -10.78
N GLN A 171 1.58 2.19 -10.07
CA GLN A 171 2.82 2.66 -9.44
C GLN A 171 3.29 1.67 -8.38
N LEU A 172 2.42 1.34 -7.43
CA LEU A 172 2.79 0.49 -6.30
C LEU A 172 3.13 -0.93 -6.76
N TRP A 173 2.43 -1.45 -7.77
CA TRP A 173 2.76 -2.73 -8.39
C TRP A 173 4.18 -2.75 -8.96
N ARG A 174 4.58 -1.68 -9.67
CA ARG A 174 5.95 -1.54 -10.20
C ARG A 174 6.98 -1.40 -9.09
N GLU A 175 6.65 -0.70 -8.00
CA GLU A 175 7.57 -0.57 -6.87
C GLU A 175 7.81 -1.89 -6.11
N VAL A 176 6.80 -2.76 -6.06
CA VAL A 176 6.86 -4.04 -5.32
C VAL A 176 7.37 -5.19 -6.21
N TYR A 177 6.88 -5.28 -7.45
CA TYR A 177 7.12 -6.41 -8.35
C TYR A 177 7.84 -6.04 -9.65
N GLY A 178 8.04 -4.74 -9.93
CA GLY A 178 8.78 -4.30 -11.11
C GLY A 178 10.23 -4.72 -11.03
N THR A 179 10.75 -5.32 -12.10
CA THR A 179 12.18 -5.58 -12.24
C THR A 179 12.88 -4.24 -12.47
N ILE A 180 13.97 -3.98 -11.74
CA ILE A 180 14.93 -2.93 -12.11
C ILE A 180 15.61 -3.44 -13.38
N SER A 181 15.10 -3.04 -14.54
CA SER A 181 15.81 -3.16 -15.82
C SER A 181 16.85 -2.06 -15.94
#